data_AF-A0AAN8WNH3-F1
#
_entry.id   AF-A0AAN8WNH3-F1
#
_cell.length_a   1.000
_cell.length_b   1.000
_cell.length_c   1.000
_cell.angle_alpha   90.00
_cell.angle_beta   90.00
_cell.angle_gamma   90.00
#
_symmetry.space_group_name_H-M   'P 1'
#
loop_
_entity.id
_entity.type
_entity.pdbx_description
1 polymer ?
#
loop_
_entity_poly.entity_id
_entity_poly.type
_entity_poly.pdbx_seq_one_letter_code
_entity_poly.pdbx_strand_id
1 'polypeptide(L)' 'MELHVWDGDAKWGLPSVDLKSLQMLAYVKFSGAPVTIIKSSNPFRSPTGELPVFKCSEGSFSDFSQVTTFLRKQ' A
#
# COMPACT_ATOMS: atom_id res chain seq x y z
N MET A 1 -3.13 -10.14 3.80
CA MET A 1 -2.50 -9.22 2.82
C MET A 1 -2.16 -7.94 3.54
N GLU A 2 -1.01 -7.36 3.27
CA GLU A 2 -0.53 -6.15 3.95
C GLU A 2 -0.15 -5.10 2.90
N LEU A 3 -0.53 -3.85 3.12
CA LEU A 3 -0.11 -2.73 2.29
C LEU A 3 0.68 -1.75 3.15
N HIS A 4 1.98 -1.67 2.88
CA HIS A 4 2.89 -0.71 3.49
C HIS A 4 2.89 0.58 2.66
N VAL A 5 2.57 1.70 3.29
CA VAL A 5 2.43 3.01 2.63
C VAL A 5 3.13 4.10 3.42
N TRP A 6 3.44 5.19 2.72
CA TRP A 6 3.85 6.43 3.40
C TRP A 6 2.76 6.90 4.33
N ASP A 7 3.14 7.23 5.57
CA ASP A 7 2.21 7.84 6.50
C ASP A 7 1.78 9.23 6.01
N GLY A 8 0.53 9.56 6.27
CA GLY A 8 0.00 10.90 6.02
C GLY A 8 0.09 11.70 7.31
N ASP A 9 0.47 12.97 7.21
CA ASP A 9 0.44 13.83 8.39
C ASP A 9 -1.02 14.10 8.79
N ALA A 10 -1.39 13.58 9.97
CA ALA A 10 -2.72 13.70 10.55
C ALA A 10 -3.18 15.17 10.69
N LYS A 11 -2.24 16.12 10.79
CA LYS A 11 -2.56 17.56 10.83
C LYS A 11 -3.25 18.06 9.56
N TRP A 12 -2.96 17.44 8.41
CA TRP A 12 -3.53 17.83 7.11
C TRP A 12 -4.72 16.97 6.70
N GLY A 13 -5.06 15.93 7.48
CA GLY A 13 -6.12 14.98 7.15
C GLY A 13 -5.80 14.09 5.92
N LEU A 14 -4.53 13.99 5.52
CA LEU A 14 -4.13 13.22 4.35
C LEU A 14 -3.94 11.73 4.71
N PRO A 15 -4.34 10.79 3.83
CA PRO A 15 -4.10 9.36 4.06
C PRO A 15 -2.62 8.96 3.93
N SER A 16 -1.86 9.66 3.09
CA SER A 16 -0.44 9.46 2.76
C SER A 16 0.12 10.73 2.09
N VAL A 17 1.41 11.00 2.24
CA VAL A 17 2.13 12.09 1.54
C VAL A 17 2.61 11.73 0.13
N ASP A 18 2.61 10.45 -0.22
CA ASP A 18 3.05 9.94 -1.52
C ASP A 18 1.86 9.55 -2.43
N LEU A 19 1.95 9.89 -3.71
CA LEU A 19 0.93 9.66 -4.72
C LEU A 19 0.70 8.17 -5.01
N LYS A 20 1.77 7.37 -5.11
CA LYS A 20 1.63 5.92 -5.37
C LYS A 20 0.94 5.22 -4.19
N SER A 21 1.32 5.61 -2.98
CA SER A 21 0.71 5.14 -1.74
C SER A 21 -0.77 5.49 -1.67
N LEU A 22 -1.15 6.72 -2.03
CA LEU A 22 -2.57 7.13 -2.12
C LEU A 22 -3.35 6.30 -3.14
N GLN A 23 -2.75 6.04 -4.31
CA GLN A 23 -3.36 5.24 -5.37
C GLN A 23 -3.62 3.80 -4.90
N MET A 24 -2.64 3.16 -4.27
CA MET A 24 -2.80 1.80 -3.73
C MET A 24 -3.82 1.75 -2.60
N LEU A 25 -3.81 2.72 -1.67
CA LEU A 25 -4.78 2.82 -0.58
C LEU A 25 -6.22 2.93 -1.10
N ALA A 26 -6.45 3.83 -2.06
CA ALA A 26 -7.77 4.02 -2.65
C ALA A 26 -8.26 2.73 -3.32
N TYR A 27 -7.40 2.10 -4.13
CA TYR A 27 -7.75 0.88 -4.83
C TYR A 27 -8.09 -0.27 -3.87
N VAL A 28 -7.24 -0.50 -2.87
CA VAL A 28 -7.48 -1.51 -1.82
C VAL A 28 -8.77 -1.23 -1.05
N LYS A 29 -9.06 0.04 -0.76
CA LYS A 29 -10.30 0.42 -0.07
C LYS A 29 -11.54 0.12 -0.92
N PHE A 30 -11.48 0.39 -2.22
CA PHE A 30 -12.58 0.16 -3.14
C PHE A 30 -12.75 -1.31 -3.55
N SER A 31 -11.68 -2.11 -3.51
CA SER A 31 -11.77 -3.54 -3.81
C SER A 31 -12.51 -4.33 -2.73
N GLY A 32 -12.64 -3.79 -1.51
CA GLY A 32 -13.24 -4.49 -0.38
C GLY A 32 -12.42 -5.66 0.15
N ALA A 33 -11.19 -5.86 -0.37
CA ALA A 33 -10.32 -6.95 0.03
C ALA A 33 -9.82 -6.76 1.47
N PRO A 34 -9.68 -7.84 2.27
CA PRO A 34 -9.19 -7.76 3.64
C PRO A 34 -7.67 -7.54 3.66
N VAL A 35 -7.25 -6.28 3.47
CA VAL A 35 -5.85 -5.85 3.47
C VAL A 35 -5.57 -4.98 4.69
N THR A 36 -4.56 -5.38 5.47
CA THR A 36 -4.07 -4.61 6.61
C THR A 36 -3.20 -3.45 6.11
N ILE A 37 -3.54 -2.22 6.49
CA ILE A 37 -2.77 -1.03 6.12
C ILE A 37 -1.71 -0.76 7.18
N ILE A 38 -0.44 -0.74 6.77
CA ILE A 38 0.70 -0.43 7.63
C ILE A 38 1.30 0.89 7.17
N LYS A 39 1.13 1.93 7.98
CA LYS A 39 1.69 3.25 7.68
C LYS A 39 3.09 3.37 8.27
N SER A 40 4.03 3.90 7.50
CA SER A 40 5.41 4.14 7.94
C SER A 40 5.90 5.51 7.46
N SER A 41 6.64 6.20 8.33
CA SER A 41 7.41 7.40 7.99
C SER A 41 8.88 7.09 7.67
N ASN A 42 9.26 5.81 7.66
CA ASN A 42 10.61 5.35 7.37
C ASN A 42 10.60 4.23 6.32
N PRO A 43 11.13 4.45 5.11
CA PRO A 43 11.13 3.47 4.03
C PRO A 43 12.06 2.28 4.30
N PHE A 44 13.09 2.43 5.14
CA PHE A 44 13.94 1.31 5.58
C PHE A 44 13.22 0.29 6.49
N ARG A 45 11.98 0.60 6.93
CA ARG A 45 11.11 -0.36 7.63
C ARG A 45 10.21 -1.17 6.68
N SER A 46 10.27 -0.90 5.37
CA SER A 46 9.56 -1.69 4.37
C SER A 46 10.40 -2.89 3.92
N PRO A 47 9.79 -3.99 3.45
CA PRO A 47 10.52 -5.18 3.01
C PRO A 47 11.51 -4.94 1.86
N THR A 48 11.26 -3.91 1.03
CA THR A 48 12.07 -3.60 -0.16
C THR A 48 12.91 -2.34 0.00
N GLY A 49 12.82 -1.64 1.15
CA GLY A 49 13.46 -0.33 1.34
C GLY A 49 12.76 0.83 0.61
N GLU A 50 11.60 0.58 -0.02
CA GLU A 50 10.80 1.57 -0.74
C GLU A 50 9.33 1.46 -0.35
N LEU A 51 8.57 2.55 -0.49
CA LEU A 51 7.13 2.59 -0.26
C LEU A 51 6.45 3.23 -1.47
N PRO A 52 5.24 2.75 -1.87
CA PRO A 52 4.43 1.71 -1.24
C PRO A 52 4.84 0.27 -1.64
N VAL A 53 4.53 -0.70 -0.77
CA VAL A 53 4.73 -2.13 -1.03
C VAL A 53 3.51 -2.92 -0.56
N PHE A 54 2.96 -3.74 -1.45
CA PHE A 54 1.92 -4.70 -1.14
C PHE A 54 2.52 -6.08 -0.94
N LYS A 55 2.26 -6.70 0.21
CA LYS A 55 2.76 -8.02 0.59
C LYS A 55 1.61 -9.02 0.67
N CYS A 56 1.81 -10.16 0.01
CA CYS A 56 0.86 -11.26 -0.04
C CYS A 56 1.59 -12.60 -0.01
N SER A 57 0.84 -13.70 -0.12
CA SER A 57 1.40 -15.07 -0.17
C SER A 57 2.28 -15.32 -1.39
N GLU A 58 2.04 -14.64 -2.51
CA GLU A 58 2.82 -14.78 -3.75
C GLU A 58 4.10 -13.94 -3.78
N GLY A 59 4.30 -13.07 -2.79
CA GLY A 59 5.47 -12.20 -2.70
C GLY A 59 5.13 -10.75 -2.35
N SER A 60 6.02 -9.84 -2.74
CA SER A 60 5.87 -8.39 -2.54
C SER A 60 5.82 -7.68 -3.88
N PHE A 61 4.84 -6.80 -4.06
CA PHE A 61 4.61 -6.01 -5.28
C PHE A 61 4.68 -4.52 -4.94
N SER A 62 5.51 -3.78 -5.67
CA SER A 62 5.57 -2.31 -5.60
C SER A 62 4.87 -1.65 -6.78
N ASP A 63 4.56 -2.41 -7.83
CA ASP A 63 3.87 -1.91 -9.01
C ASP A 63 2.34 -2.02 -8.88
N PHE A 64 1.65 -0.95 -9.25
CA PHE A 64 0.19 -0.87 -9.16
C PHE A 64 -0.52 -1.90 -10.05
N SER A 65 0.00 -2.16 -11.26
CA SER A 65 -0.61 -3.11 -12.19
C SER A 65 -0.59 -4.55 -11.65
N GLN A 66 0.49 -4.91 -10.94
CA GLN A 66 0.62 -6.21 -10.28
C GLN A 66 -0.39 -6.36 -9.14
N VAL A 67 -0.51 -5.33 -8.29
CA VAL A 67 -1.47 -5.33 -7.17
C VAL A 67 -2.92 -5.42 -7.66
N THR A 68 -3.29 -4.63 -8.67
CA THR A 68 -4.66 -4.67 -9.23
C THR A 68 -4.97 -6.01 -9.90
N THR A 69 -3.99 -6.59 -10.61
CA THR A 69 -4.15 -7.91 -11.22
C THR A 69 -4.32 -9.00 -10.17
N PHE A 70 -3.55 -8.94 -9.08
CA PHE A 70 -3.66 -9.88 -7.96
C PHE A 70 -5.03 -9.78 -7.28
N LEU A 71 -5.44 -8.57 -6.87
CA LEU A 71 -6.71 -8.37 -6.16
C LEU A 71 -7.96 -8.65 -7.00
N ARG A 72 -7.87 -8.59 -8.34
CA ARG A 72 -8.97 -8.99 -9.24
C ARG A 72 -9.14 -10.50 -9.40
N LYS A 73 -8.11 -11.27 -9.10
CA LYS A 73 -8.14 -12.75 -9.21
C LYS A 73 -8.65 -13.42 -7.94
N GLN A 74 -8.76 -12.67 -6.86
CA GLN A 74 -9.20 -13.14 -5.54
C GLN A 74 -10.71 -13.00 -5.39
#